data_AF-A0A379GJ51-F1
#
_entry.id   AF-A0A379GJ51-F1
#
_cell.length_a   1.000
_cell.length_b   1.000
_cell.length_c   1.000
_cell.angle_alpha   90.00
_cell.angle_beta   90.00
_cell.angle_gamma   90.00
#
_symmetry.space_group_name_H-M   'P 1'
#
loop_
_entity.id
_entity.type
_entity.pdbx_description
1 polymer ?
#
loop_
_entity_poly.entity_id
_entity_poly.type
_entity_poly.pdbx_seq_one_letter_code
_entity_poly.pdbx_strand_id
1 'polypeptide(L)'
;MEYILQYGLFLAEIATVVVAIIAIVSFFVVIGSKKQHRKGTLKVTDLAESYHDKQRVMQQAKMDEAELKVWHKAFKKQQKKEQKLSKNNAKEGRKGVVKPCLYVIDFKGSMDAHEVGALREEISAILSVAQAGDEVLLRLESPGGMVHGYGLAAAQLTRLKDKGIKLTAVVDKVAASGGYMMACVADKNCCGTFCDYRLYRCGRSNTQYSSFIKEK
;
A
#
# COMPACT_ATOMS: atom_id res chain seq x y z
N MET A 1 -70.01 -17.40 3.27
CA MET A 1 -69.33 -16.94 2.04
C MET A 1 -68.68 -15.56 2.21
N GLU A 2 -69.28 -14.64 2.97
CA GLU A 2 -68.71 -13.29 3.26
C GLU A 2 -67.42 -13.30 4.11
N TYR A 3 -67.36 -14.14 5.15
CA TYR A 3 -66.21 -14.17 6.08
C TYR A 3 -64.90 -14.67 5.45
N ILE A 4 -64.96 -15.58 4.48
CA ILE A 4 -63.77 -16.09 3.77
C ILE A 4 -63.17 -15.01 2.88
N LEU A 5 -64.02 -14.17 2.27
CA LEU A 5 -63.58 -13.02 1.47
C LEU A 5 -62.99 -11.92 2.35
N GLN A 6 -63.55 -11.65 3.53
CA GLN A 6 -62.99 -10.70 4.49
C GLN A 6 -61.63 -11.16 5.05
N TYR A 7 -61.48 -12.44 5.39
CA TYR A 7 -60.19 -13.00 5.80
C TYR A 7 -59.16 -13.01 4.66
N GLY A 8 -59.59 -13.29 3.43
CA GLY A 8 -58.73 -13.22 2.24
C GLY A 8 -58.23 -11.80 1.97
N LEU A 9 -59.09 -10.79 2.14
CA LEU A 9 -58.71 -9.38 1.99
C LEU A 9 -57.71 -8.95 3.06
N PHE A 10 -57.94 -9.33 4.32
CA PHE A 10 -57.02 -9.05 5.44
C PHE A 10 -55.64 -9.70 5.23
N LEU A 11 -55.62 -10.93 4.73
CA LEU A 11 -54.37 -11.64 4.43
C LEU A 11 -53.62 -11.02 3.25
N ALA A 12 -54.34 -10.57 2.21
CA ALA A 12 -53.75 -9.83 1.10
C ALA A 12 -53.14 -8.49 1.55
N GLU A 13 -53.83 -7.76 2.43
CA GLU A 13 -53.35 -6.48 2.96
C GLU A 13 -52.03 -6.66 3.74
N ILE A 14 -51.95 -7.64 4.63
CA ILE A 14 -50.71 -7.98 5.34
C ILE A 14 -49.61 -8.39 4.37
N ALA A 15 -49.92 -9.23 3.38
CA ALA A 15 -48.95 -9.65 2.38
C ALA A 15 -48.39 -8.46 1.59
N THR A 16 -49.22 -7.49 1.19
CA THR A 16 -48.75 -6.28 0.48
C THR A 16 -47.85 -5.41 1.34
N VAL A 17 -48.12 -5.29 2.65
CA VAL A 17 -47.26 -4.55 3.59
C VAL A 17 -45.90 -5.22 3.74
N VAL A 18 -45.85 -6.55 3.85
CA VAL A 18 -44.59 -7.30 3.94
C VAL A 18 -43.77 -7.14 2.66
N VAL A 19 -44.41 -7.24 1.48
CA VAL A 19 -43.73 -7.04 0.19
C VAL A 19 -43.19 -5.61 0.07
N ALA A 20 -43.96 -4.60 0.51
CA ALA A 20 -43.51 -3.21 0.51
C ALA A 20 -42.26 -3.00 1.38
N ILE A 21 -42.21 -3.61 2.58
CA ILE A 21 -41.04 -3.53 3.46
C ILE A 21 -39.81 -4.18 2.82
N ILE A 22 -39.97 -5.36 2.20
CA ILE A 22 -38.87 -6.04 1.49
C ILE A 22 -38.36 -5.21 0.32
N ALA A 23 -39.27 -4.57 -0.44
CA ALA A 23 -38.91 -3.68 -1.53
C ALA A 23 -38.11 -2.45 -1.04
N ILE A 24 -38.51 -1.86 0.09
CA ILE A 24 -37.80 -0.71 0.69
C ILE A 24 -36.40 -1.12 1.16
N VAL A 25 -36.28 -2.26 1.87
CA VAL A 25 -34.98 -2.74 2.37
C VAL A 25 -34.04 -3.07 1.21
N SER A 26 -34.52 -3.78 0.18
CA SER A 26 -33.71 -4.12 -1.00
C SER A 26 -33.26 -2.87 -1.76
N PHE A 27 -34.11 -1.84 -1.87
CA PHE A 27 -33.75 -0.56 -2.47
C PHE A 27 -32.59 0.13 -1.72
N PHE A 28 -32.61 0.15 -0.39
CA PHE A 28 -31.52 0.73 0.40
C PHE A 28 -30.21 -0.07 0.32
N VAL A 29 -30.27 -1.40 0.23
CA VAL A 29 -29.07 -2.24 0.06
C VAL A 29 -28.40 -2.01 -1.30
N VAL A 30 -29.17 -1.87 -2.38
CA VAL A 30 -28.64 -1.58 -3.73
C VAL A 30 -28.02 -0.17 -3.82
N ILE A 31 -28.60 0.81 -3.12
CA ILE A 31 -28.04 2.17 -3.06
C ILE A 31 -26.79 2.23 -2.16
N GLY A 32 -26.78 1.51 -1.04
CA GLY A 32 -25.64 1.44 -0.12
C GLY A 32 -24.42 0.77 -0.76
N SER A 33 -24.63 -0.30 -1.53
CA SER A 33 -23.56 -1.05 -2.21
C SER A 33 -22.90 -0.30 -3.36
N LYS A 34 -23.59 0.61 -4.06
CA LYS A 34 -22.98 1.42 -5.14
C LYS A 34 -21.97 2.47 -4.66
N LYS A 35 -21.98 2.87 -3.38
CA LYS A 35 -21.04 3.88 -2.86
C LYS A 35 -19.71 3.32 -2.36
N GLN A 36 -19.58 1.99 -2.25
CA GLN A 36 -18.36 1.39 -1.70
C GLN A 36 -17.21 1.27 -2.70
N HIS A 37 -17.43 1.56 -4.00
CA HIS A 37 -16.39 1.50 -5.02
C HIS A 37 -15.55 2.78 -5.17
N ARG A 38 -15.71 3.75 -4.27
CA ARG A 38 -14.89 4.97 -4.20
C ARG A 38 -14.56 5.27 -2.75
N LYS A 39 -13.44 4.73 -2.29
CA LYS A 39 -12.55 5.27 -1.23
C LYS A 39 -11.51 4.19 -0.94
N GLY A 40 -10.46 4.14 -1.76
CA GLY A 40 -9.21 3.52 -1.34
C GLY A 40 -8.73 4.25 -0.10
N THR A 41 -8.68 3.56 1.04
CA THR A 41 -8.09 4.11 2.26
C THR A 41 -6.58 4.08 2.07
N LEU A 42 -5.98 5.23 1.78
CA LEU A 42 -4.53 5.38 1.75
C LEU A 42 -4.00 5.21 3.18
N LYS A 43 -3.60 3.99 3.53
CA LYS A 43 -2.99 3.69 4.83
C LYS A 43 -1.52 4.04 4.75
N VAL A 44 -1.18 5.27 5.11
CA VAL A 44 0.21 5.71 5.25
C VAL A 44 0.77 5.06 6.52
N THR A 45 1.59 4.03 6.36
CA THR A 45 2.33 3.42 7.47
C THR A 45 3.76 3.94 7.48
N ASP A 46 4.19 4.54 8.60
CA ASP A 46 5.59 4.85 8.82
C ASP A 46 6.35 3.54 9.09
N LEU A 47 7.10 3.08 8.08
CA LEU A 47 7.87 1.84 8.19
C LEU A 47 9.09 2.01 9.11
N ALA A 48 9.64 3.22 9.23
CA ALA A 48 10.80 3.47 10.06
C ALA A 48 10.44 3.31 11.55
N GLU A 49 9.30 3.86 11.97
CA GLU A 49 8.81 3.71 13.35
C GLU A 49 8.59 2.23 13.70
N SER A 50 7.96 1.45 12.80
CA SER A 50 7.73 0.02 13.03
C SER A 50 9.02 -0.79 13.16
N TYR A 51 10.06 -0.48 12.37
CA TYR A 51 11.36 -1.16 12.46
C TYR A 51 12.10 -0.80 13.74
N HIS A 52 12.14 0.49 14.12
CA HIS A 52 12.76 0.93 15.36
C HIS A 52 12.09 0.33 16.59
N ASP A 53 10.77 0.15 16.55
CA ASP A 53 10.01 -0.50 17.60
C ASP A 53 10.38 -1.98 17.76
N LYS A 54 10.49 -2.72 16.66
CA LYS A 54 10.94 -4.12 16.68
C LYS A 54 12.38 -4.26 17.16
N GLN A 55 13.29 -3.41 16.66
CA GLN A 55 14.68 -3.39 17.13
C GLN A 55 14.76 -3.11 18.63
N ARG A 56 13.94 -2.17 19.12
CA ARG A 56 13.86 -1.84 20.55
C ARG A 56 13.42 -3.03 21.40
N VAL A 57 12.37 -3.74 20.98
CA VAL A 57 11.90 -4.94 21.69
C VAL A 57 12.99 -6.02 21.71
N MET A 58 13.69 -6.24 20.59
CA MET A 58 14.78 -7.21 20.51
C MET A 58 15.98 -6.82 21.38
N GLN A 59 16.32 -5.52 21.46
CA GLN A 59 17.38 -5.03 22.34
C GLN A 59 17.01 -5.16 23.82
N GLN A 60 15.76 -4.85 24.17
CA GLN A 60 15.25 -5.00 25.54
C GLN A 60 15.25 -6.46 26.00
N ALA A 61 14.90 -7.39 25.12
CA ALA A 61 14.93 -8.83 25.43
C ALA A 61 16.33 -9.37 25.74
N LYS A 62 17.39 -8.66 25.33
CA LYS A 62 18.79 -9.04 25.60
C LYS A 62 19.36 -8.41 26.88
N MET A 63 18.70 -7.41 27.45
CA MET A 63 19.19 -6.64 28.60
C MET A 63 18.74 -7.26 29.92
N ASP A 64 19.60 -7.16 30.93
CA ASP A 64 19.25 -7.54 32.31
C ASP A 64 18.36 -6.47 32.97
N GLU A 65 17.63 -6.81 34.04
CA GLU A 65 16.59 -5.94 34.62
C GLU A 65 17.13 -4.58 35.11
N ALA A 66 18.39 -4.55 35.56
CA ALA A 66 19.09 -3.34 35.97
C ALA A 66 19.43 -2.42 34.78
N GLU A 67 19.90 -3.00 33.67
CA GLU A 67 20.23 -2.26 32.45
C GLU A 67 18.97 -1.71 31.77
N LEU A 68 17.88 -2.47 31.81
CA LEU A 68 16.59 -2.09 31.24
C LEU A 68 16.03 -0.81 31.91
N LYS A 69 16.16 -0.69 33.24
CA LYS A 69 15.74 0.52 33.98
C LYS A 69 16.57 1.75 33.62
N VAL A 70 17.88 1.59 33.41
CA VAL A 70 18.77 2.69 32.98
C VAL A 70 18.44 3.11 31.54
N TRP A 71 18.25 2.14 30.66
CA TRP A 71 17.89 2.34 29.26
C TRP A 71 16.55 3.08 29.13
N HIS A 72 15.51 2.67 29.87
CA HIS A 72 14.22 3.36 29.86
C HIS A 72 14.30 4.82 30.34
N LYS A 73 15.11 5.11 31.37
CA LYS A 73 15.33 6.47 31.86
C LYS A 73 16.03 7.33 30.80
N ALA A 74 17.06 6.80 30.14
CA ALA A 74 17.78 7.49 29.07
C ALA A 74 16.88 7.75 27.86
N PHE A 75 16.12 6.73 27.43
CA PHE A 75 15.19 6.81 26.31
C PHE A 75 14.08 7.84 26.53
N LYS A 76 13.46 7.85 27.72
CA LYS A 76 12.43 8.84 28.08
C LYS A 76 12.99 10.27 28.10
N LYS A 77 14.27 10.45 28.45
CA LYS A 77 14.95 11.75 28.42
C LYS A 77 15.23 12.21 26.98
N GLN A 78 15.65 11.29 26.10
CA GLN A 78 15.85 11.57 24.67
C GLN A 78 14.53 11.93 23.97
N GLN A 79 13.47 11.14 24.14
CA GLN A 79 12.16 11.45 23.56
C GLN A 79 11.63 12.83 23.99
N LYS A 80 11.78 13.18 25.27
CA LYS A 80 11.39 14.51 25.76
C LYS A 80 12.20 15.64 25.13
N LYS A 81 13.48 15.41 24.79
CA LYS A 81 14.32 16.40 24.08
C LYS A 81 13.89 16.51 22.63
N GLU A 82 13.69 15.40 21.93
CA GLU A 82 13.22 15.41 20.53
C GLU A 82 11.85 16.04 20.37
N GLN A 83 10.90 15.76 21.27
CA GLN A 83 9.58 16.39 21.27
C GLN A 83 9.63 17.90 21.51
N LYS A 84 10.60 18.37 22.32
CA LYS A 84 10.80 19.81 22.54
C LYS A 84 11.44 20.47 21.32
N LEU A 85 12.44 19.82 20.71
CA LEU A 85 13.10 20.29 19.50
C LEU A 85 12.15 20.31 18.31
N SER A 86 11.31 19.28 18.12
CA SER A 86 10.33 19.24 17.04
C SER A 86 9.23 20.29 17.21
N LYS A 87 8.74 20.52 18.44
CA LYS A 87 7.80 21.60 18.74
C LYS A 87 8.39 22.98 18.53
N ASN A 88 9.66 23.20 18.88
CA ASN A 88 10.32 24.48 18.65
C ASN A 88 10.58 24.72 17.16
N ASN A 89 11.05 23.71 16.42
CA ASN A 89 11.26 23.79 14.97
C ASN A 89 9.93 24.04 14.21
N ALA A 90 8.83 23.42 14.64
CA ALA A 90 7.50 23.65 14.07
C ALA A 90 6.99 25.08 14.34
N LYS A 91 7.33 25.67 15.49
CA LYS A 91 6.97 27.06 15.85
C LYS A 91 7.81 28.11 15.14
N GLU A 92 9.08 27.80 14.85
CA GLU A 92 10.01 28.72 14.18
C GLU A 92 9.86 28.74 12.64
N GLY A 93 8.93 27.96 12.06
CA GLY A 93 8.70 27.92 10.61
C GLY A 93 9.90 27.43 9.78
N ARG A 94 10.98 27.01 10.45
CA ARG A 94 12.13 26.36 9.83
C ARG A 94 11.66 24.99 9.35
N LYS A 95 11.30 24.89 8.06
CA LYS A 95 11.21 23.62 7.35
C LYS A 95 12.61 22.99 7.47
N GLY A 96 12.79 22.16 8.50
CA GLY A 96 14.02 21.41 8.70
C GLY A 96 14.36 20.66 7.42
N VAL A 97 15.65 20.42 7.18
CA VAL A 97 16.17 19.65 6.05
C VAL A 97 15.21 18.50 5.77
N VAL A 98 14.52 18.59 4.62
CA VAL A 98 13.52 17.60 4.22
C VAL A 98 14.27 16.29 4.13
N LYS A 99 14.00 15.39 5.08
CA LYS A 99 14.58 14.07 5.05
C LYS A 99 14.02 13.38 3.80
N PRO A 100 14.85 12.80 2.93
CA PRO A 100 14.37 12.06 1.78
C PRO A 100 13.47 10.93 2.27
N CYS A 101 12.24 10.91 1.78
CA CYS A 101 11.24 9.91 2.14
C CYS A 101 11.27 8.77 1.12
N LEU A 102 11.23 7.54 1.62
CA LEU A 102 11.05 6.35 0.79
C LEU A 102 9.57 5.94 0.80
N TYR A 103 8.90 6.06 -0.34
CA TYR A 103 7.53 5.60 -0.51
C TYR A 103 7.53 4.14 -0.96
N VAL A 104 6.86 3.26 -0.21
CA VAL A 104 6.76 1.84 -0.57
C VAL A 104 5.37 1.57 -1.14
N ILE A 105 5.33 1.01 -2.36
CA ILE A 105 4.12 0.59 -3.06
C ILE A 105 4.14 -0.93 -3.18
N ASP A 106 3.11 -1.60 -2.68
CA ASP A 106 2.93 -3.04 -2.85
C ASP A 106 1.98 -3.31 -4.03
N PHE A 107 2.51 -3.86 -5.13
CA PHE A 107 1.72 -4.23 -6.29
C PHE A 107 1.67 -5.75 -6.45
N LYS A 108 0.51 -6.32 -6.14
CA LYS A 108 0.20 -7.74 -6.34
C LYS A 108 -0.76 -7.89 -7.52
N GLY A 109 -0.20 -8.09 -8.70
CA GLY A 109 -0.98 -8.20 -9.93
C GLY A 109 -1.70 -9.55 -10.04
N SER A 110 -2.99 -9.52 -10.38
CA SER A 110 -3.74 -10.69 -10.84
C SER A 110 -3.62 -10.84 -12.37
N MET A 111 -4.13 -11.95 -12.93
CA MET A 111 -4.09 -12.18 -14.38
C MET A 111 -4.88 -11.11 -15.17
N ASP A 112 -5.92 -10.55 -14.57
CA ASP A 112 -6.80 -9.55 -15.19
C ASP A 112 -6.33 -8.10 -14.97
N ALA A 113 -5.26 -7.90 -14.19
CA ALA A 113 -4.65 -6.60 -13.92
C ALA A 113 -5.62 -5.53 -13.37
N HIS A 114 -6.57 -5.93 -12.52
CA HIS A 114 -7.53 -5.01 -11.90
C HIS A 114 -6.85 -3.99 -10.95
N GLU A 115 -5.71 -4.36 -10.37
CA GLU A 115 -5.00 -3.59 -9.35
C GLU A 115 -4.35 -2.30 -9.89
N VAL A 116 -4.31 -2.15 -11.22
CA VAL A 116 -3.76 -0.97 -11.90
C VAL A 116 -4.53 0.30 -11.57
N GLY A 117 -5.83 0.18 -11.28
CA GLY A 117 -6.64 1.31 -10.81
C GLY A 117 -6.15 1.88 -9.48
N ALA A 118 -5.87 1.00 -8.51
CA ALA A 118 -5.34 1.39 -7.20
C ALA A 118 -3.93 1.97 -7.34
N LEU A 119 -3.06 1.32 -8.13
CA LEU A 119 -1.71 1.79 -8.41
C LEU A 119 -1.71 3.23 -8.97
N ARG A 120 -2.64 3.54 -9.87
CA ARG A 120 -2.80 4.88 -10.43
C ARG A 120 -3.15 5.92 -9.36
N GLU A 121 -4.05 5.60 -8.45
CA GLU A 121 -4.45 6.50 -7.36
C GLU A 121 -3.29 6.74 -6.39
N GLU A 122 -2.57 5.69 -6.00
CA GLU A 122 -1.39 5.77 -5.13
C GLU A 122 -0.27 6.59 -5.76
N ILE A 123 0.07 6.34 -7.03
CA ILE A 123 1.06 7.13 -7.76
C ILE A 123 0.63 8.60 -7.85
N SER A 124 -0.65 8.88 -8.08
CA SER A 124 -1.15 10.25 -8.15
C SER A 124 -1.07 10.96 -6.79
N ALA A 125 -1.26 10.23 -5.69
CA ALA A 125 -1.07 10.74 -4.33
C ALA A 125 0.42 11.00 -4.01
N ILE A 126 1.32 10.13 -4.45
CA ILE A 126 2.76 10.35 -4.27
C ILE A 126 3.20 11.57 -5.09
N LEU A 127 2.77 11.67 -6.36
CA LEU A 127 3.12 12.78 -7.24
C LEU A 127 2.64 14.16 -6.74
N SER A 128 1.66 14.22 -5.84
CA SER A 128 1.15 15.48 -5.27
C SER A 128 1.92 15.94 -4.03
N VAL A 129 2.64 15.05 -3.34
CA VAL A 129 3.35 15.33 -2.09
C VAL A 129 4.88 15.22 -2.23
N ALA A 130 5.36 14.38 -3.16
CA ALA A 130 6.77 14.06 -3.33
C ALA A 130 7.61 15.31 -3.65
N GLN A 131 8.79 15.38 -3.03
CA GLN A 131 9.78 16.43 -3.18
C GLN A 131 11.04 15.91 -3.87
N ALA A 132 11.92 16.82 -4.26
CA ALA A 132 13.20 16.48 -4.88
C ALA A 132 14.08 15.70 -3.89
N GLY A 133 14.45 14.47 -4.25
CA GLY A 133 15.25 13.57 -3.42
C GLY A 133 14.48 12.41 -2.80
N ASP A 134 13.15 12.40 -2.91
CA ASP A 134 12.34 11.26 -2.51
C ASP A 134 12.51 10.07 -3.48
N GLU A 135 12.36 8.87 -2.94
CA GLU A 135 12.52 7.62 -3.69
C GLU A 135 11.25 6.77 -3.56
N VAL A 136 10.93 5.99 -4.61
CA VAL A 136 9.79 5.06 -4.61
C VAL A 136 10.31 3.64 -4.76
N LEU A 137 9.90 2.77 -3.84
CA LEU A 137 10.15 1.34 -3.87
C LEU A 137 8.87 0.60 -4.28
N LEU A 138 8.87 -0.03 -5.45
CA LEU A 138 7.78 -0.86 -5.93
C LEU A 138 8.07 -2.32 -5.59
N ARG A 139 7.27 -2.92 -4.71
CA ARG A 139 7.28 -4.37 -4.46
C ARG A 139 6.31 -5.04 -5.41
N LEU A 140 6.85 -5.66 -6.44
CA LEU A 140 6.11 -6.23 -7.53
C LEU A 140 6.02 -7.76 -7.39
N GLU A 141 4.79 -8.26 -7.40
CA GLU A 141 4.48 -9.69 -7.49
C GLU A 141 3.41 -9.85 -8.58
N SER A 142 3.73 -10.55 -9.67
CA SER A 142 2.79 -10.76 -10.77
C SER A 142 3.08 -12.08 -11.49
N PRO A 143 2.08 -12.96 -11.62
CA PRO A 143 2.16 -14.17 -12.43
C PRO A 143 2.08 -13.86 -13.94
N GLY A 144 1.97 -12.59 -14.34
CA GLY A 144 1.67 -12.15 -15.70
C GLY A 144 0.17 -12.04 -15.96
N GLY A 145 -0.22 -12.03 -17.23
CA GLY A 145 -1.61 -11.88 -17.65
C GLY A 145 -1.79 -10.89 -18.80
N MET A 146 -2.94 -10.22 -18.81
CA MET A 146 -3.38 -9.34 -19.90
C MET A 146 -2.40 -8.17 -20.14
N VAL A 147 -1.75 -8.15 -21.32
CA VAL A 147 -0.71 -7.17 -21.69
C VAL A 147 -1.19 -5.72 -21.54
N HIS A 148 -2.46 -5.43 -21.85
CA HIS A 148 -2.98 -4.07 -21.84
C HIS A 148 -3.02 -3.44 -20.44
N GLY A 149 -3.44 -4.19 -19.42
CA GLY A 149 -3.49 -3.70 -18.05
C GLY A 149 -2.10 -3.40 -17.50
N TYR A 150 -1.16 -4.32 -17.68
CA TYR A 150 0.23 -4.13 -17.26
C TYR A 150 0.93 -3.00 -18.05
N GLY A 151 0.55 -2.76 -19.31
CA GLY A 151 1.06 -1.64 -20.10
C GLY A 151 0.63 -0.30 -19.53
N LEU A 152 -0.63 -0.19 -19.11
CA LEU A 152 -1.13 0.97 -18.39
C LEU A 152 -0.39 1.16 -17.06
N ALA A 153 -0.13 0.08 -16.32
CA ALA A 153 0.62 0.12 -15.07
C ALA A 153 2.05 0.65 -15.26
N ALA A 154 2.76 0.14 -16.27
CA ALA A 154 4.08 0.60 -16.66
C ALA A 154 4.07 2.09 -17.04
N ALA A 155 3.05 2.55 -17.78
CA ALA A 155 2.88 3.96 -18.10
C ALA A 155 2.65 4.85 -16.87
N GLN A 156 1.94 4.35 -15.84
CA GLN A 156 1.82 5.09 -14.57
C GLN A 156 3.15 5.23 -13.85
N LEU A 157 3.99 4.17 -13.85
CA LEU A 157 5.32 4.22 -13.26
C LEU A 157 6.25 5.19 -13.99
N THR A 158 6.14 5.32 -15.31
CA THR A 158 6.90 6.31 -16.08
C THR A 158 6.63 7.74 -15.61
N ARG A 159 5.39 8.05 -15.17
CA ARG A 159 5.05 9.39 -14.63
C ARG A 159 5.88 9.78 -13.41
N LEU A 160 6.32 8.81 -12.61
CA LEU A 160 7.23 9.07 -11.47
C LEU A 160 8.61 9.51 -11.97
N LYS A 161 9.13 8.82 -12.98
CA LYS A 161 10.41 9.15 -13.61
C LYS A 161 10.39 10.47 -14.35
N ASP A 162 9.29 10.80 -15.01
CA ASP A 162 9.13 12.08 -15.71
C ASP A 162 9.22 13.27 -14.74
N LYS A 163 8.86 13.07 -13.46
CA LYS A 163 9.06 14.04 -12.38
C LYS A 163 10.44 13.96 -11.69
N GLY A 164 11.34 13.10 -12.16
CA GLY A 164 12.67 12.91 -11.60
C GLY A 164 12.70 12.17 -10.26
N ILE A 165 11.63 11.44 -9.91
CA ILE A 165 11.59 10.60 -8.71
C ILE A 165 12.27 9.27 -9.03
N LYS A 166 13.23 8.85 -8.20
CA LYS A 166 13.92 7.57 -8.41
C LYS A 166 12.97 6.42 -8.12
N LEU A 167 12.89 5.47 -9.05
CA LEU A 167 12.05 4.29 -8.94
C LEU A 167 12.92 3.03 -8.82
N THR A 168 12.77 2.29 -7.73
CA THR A 168 13.38 0.97 -7.55
C THR A 168 12.29 -0.10 -7.55
N ALA A 169 12.34 -1.05 -8.47
CA ALA A 169 11.45 -2.21 -8.44
C ALA A 169 12.12 -3.40 -7.74
N VAL A 170 11.40 -4.02 -6.82
CA VAL A 170 11.79 -5.21 -6.08
C VAL A 170 10.81 -6.32 -6.42
N VAL A 171 11.32 -7.45 -6.88
CA VAL A 171 10.49 -8.65 -7.09
C VAL A 171 10.87 -9.70 -6.07
N ASP A 172 9.85 -10.23 -5.39
CA ASP A 172 9.99 -11.13 -4.25
C ASP A 172 9.69 -12.60 -4.62
N LYS A 173 8.71 -12.84 -5.49
CA LYS A 173 8.35 -14.21 -5.91
C LYS A 173 8.37 -14.40 -7.42
N VAL A 174 7.52 -13.70 -8.14
CA VAL A 174 7.36 -13.88 -9.59
C VAL A 174 7.10 -12.53 -10.24
N ALA A 175 7.73 -12.29 -11.38
CA ALA A 175 7.38 -11.21 -12.29
C ALA A 175 7.45 -11.73 -13.73
N ALA A 176 6.32 -12.23 -14.24
CA ALA A 176 6.24 -12.78 -15.58
C ALA A 176 5.55 -11.81 -16.54
N SER A 177 6.04 -11.73 -17.79
CA SER A 177 5.45 -10.96 -18.90
C SER A 177 5.11 -9.50 -18.52
N GLY A 178 3.87 -9.22 -18.11
CA GLY A 178 3.41 -7.90 -17.67
C GLY A 178 4.16 -7.35 -16.45
N GLY A 179 4.51 -8.20 -15.47
CA GLY A 179 5.33 -7.78 -14.34
C GLY A 179 6.73 -7.33 -14.78
N TYR A 180 7.36 -8.08 -15.69
CA TYR A 180 8.64 -7.70 -16.26
C TYR A 180 8.60 -6.32 -16.93
N MET A 181 7.54 -6.03 -17.68
CA MET A 181 7.36 -4.74 -18.34
C MET A 181 7.31 -3.57 -17.34
N MET A 182 6.62 -3.75 -16.21
CA MET A 182 6.60 -2.74 -15.14
C MET A 182 7.97 -2.52 -14.53
N ALA A 183 8.70 -3.60 -14.25
CA ALA A 183 10.03 -3.51 -13.66
C ALA A 183 11.08 -2.93 -14.63
N CYS A 184 10.95 -3.15 -15.94
CA CYS A 184 11.83 -2.51 -16.94
C CYS A 184 11.73 -0.99 -16.95
N VAL A 185 10.64 -0.43 -16.44
CA VAL A 185 10.49 1.03 -16.32
C VAL A 185 11.34 1.56 -15.17
N ALA A 186 11.64 0.79 -14.13
CA ALA A 186 12.37 1.29 -12.96
C ALA A 186 13.86 1.58 -13.26
N ASP A 187 14.45 2.48 -12.46
CA ASP A 187 15.87 2.87 -12.57
C ASP A 187 16.79 1.77 -12.02
N LYS A 188 16.31 1.07 -10.99
CA LYS A 188 17.00 -0.06 -10.37
C LYS A 188 16.04 -1.22 -10.17
N ASN A 189 16.51 -2.41 -10.49
CA ASN A 189 15.77 -3.65 -10.29
C ASN A 189 16.52 -4.55 -9.31
N CYS A 190 15.84 -4.90 -8.22
CA CYS A 190 16.29 -5.85 -7.24
C CYS A 190 15.42 -7.11 -7.35
N CYS A 191 16.07 -8.26 -7.37
CA CYS A 191 15.40 -9.55 -7.40
C CYS A 191 15.89 -10.36 -6.20
N GLY A 192 14.98 -10.97 -5.46
CA GLY A 192 15.34 -11.95 -4.45
C GLY A 192 16.02 -13.18 -5.09
N THR A 193 16.81 -13.90 -4.30
CA THR A 193 17.64 -15.03 -4.75
C THR A 193 16.83 -16.15 -5.41
N PHE A 194 15.54 -16.29 -5.09
CA PHE A 194 14.67 -17.37 -5.57
C PHE A 194 13.50 -16.90 -6.44
N CYS A 195 13.48 -15.64 -6.88
CA CYS A 195 12.33 -15.18 -7.66
C CYS A 195 12.39 -15.72 -9.09
N ASP A 196 11.26 -16.21 -9.59
CA ASP A 196 11.12 -16.58 -10.99
C ASP A 196 10.96 -15.31 -11.83
N TYR A 197 12.11 -14.73 -12.14
CA TYR A 197 12.25 -13.59 -13.03
C TYR A 197 12.54 -14.16 -14.43
N ARG A 198 11.48 -14.55 -15.15
CA ARG A 198 11.60 -15.08 -16.52
C ARG A 198 12.15 -14.03 -17.48
N LEU A 199 13.47 -13.99 -17.54
CA LEU A 199 14.28 -13.20 -18.47
C LEU A 199 13.99 -13.64 -19.91
N TYR A 200 13.23 -12.83 -20.65
CA TYR A 200 13.57 -12.59 -22.05
C TYR A 200 14.54 -11.42 -22.08
N ARG A 201 15.75 -11.76 -22.49
CA ARG A 201 16.93 -10.92 -22.68
C ARG A 201 16.60 -9.61 -23.41
N CYS A 202 16.33 -8.52 -22.68
CA CYS A 202 16.28 -7.18 -23.26
C CYS A 202 17.14 -6.19 -22.45
N GLY A 203 18.45 -6.25 -22.71
CA GLY A 203 19.21 -5.07 -23.15
C GLY A 203 19.30 -3.80 -22.29
N ARG A 204 19.03 -3.79 -20.97
CA ARG A 204 19.57 -2.74 -20.07
C ARG A 204 20.02 -3.29 -18.72
N SER A 205 21.22 -2.84 -18.36
CA SER A 205 22.15 -3.25 -17.32
C SER A 205 21.74 -2.90 -15.88
N ASN A 206 22.32 -3.65 -14.93
CA ASN A 206 22.31 -3.51 -13.45
C ASN A 206 21.16 -4.13 -12.65
N THR A 207 20.91 -5.43 -12.86
CA THR A 207 20.27 -6.27 -11.84
C THR A 207 21.27 -6.53 -10.71
N GLN A 208 21.13 -5.85 -9.58
CA GLN A 208 21.90 -6.20 -8.37
C GLN A 208 21.18 -7.38 -7.68
N TYR A 209 21.76 -8.58 -7.79
CA TYR A 209 21.40 -9.71 -6.94
C TYR A 209 21.90 -9.40 -5.52
N SER A 210 21.02 -8.86 -4.67
CA SER A 210 21.32 -8.68 -3.25
C SER A 210 21.17 -10.03 -2.54
N SER A 211 22.21 -10.86 -2.62
CA SER A 211 22.39 -12.02 -1.73
C SER A 211 22.59 -11.51 -0.30
N PHE A 212 21.50 -11.33 0.46
CA PHE A 212 21.58 -11.18 1.91
C PHE A 212 21.78 -12.58 2.54
N ILE A 213 22.96 -13.17 2.33
CA ILE A 213 23.51 -14.20 3.21
C ILE A 213 24.81 -13.61 3.75
N LYS A 214 24.70 -12.99 4.92
CA LYS A 214 25.88 -12.63 5.71
C LYS A 214 26.38 -13.92 6.35
N GLU A 215 27.28 -14.61 5.66
CA GLU A 215 28.11 -15.65 6.26
C GLU A 215 29.02 -14.97 7.30
N LYS A 216 28.89 -15.45 8.55
CA LYS A 216 29.68 -15.18 9.78
C LYS A 216 30.35 -13.82 9.95
#